data_AF-A0A357T099-F1
#
_entry.id   AF-A0A357T099-F1
#
_cell.length_a   1.000
_cell.length_b   1.000
_cell.length_c   1.000
_cell.angle_alpha   90.00
_cell.angle_beta   90.00
_cell.angle_gamma   90.00
#
_symmetry.space_group_name_H-M   'P 1'
#
loop_
_entity.id
_entity.type
_entity.pdbx_description
1 polymer ?
#
loop_
_entity_poly.entity_id
_entity_poly.type
_entity_poly.pdbx_seq_one_letter_code
_entity_poly.pdbx_strand_id
1 'polypeptide(L)'
;MFTRKFIIVCLTTIMILSAITITGAIAQPLSGIKFIVDAGHGGRDPGAVGANGLTEKQINLQVAQALRNCLIEYGGATVQMTRVNDTYISLESRVNKANINKADRFISVH
;
A
#
# COMPACT_ATOMS: atom_id res chain seq x y z
N MET A 1 2.10 52.78 13.63
CA MET A 1 3.06 51.67 13.90
C MET A 1 2.42 50.45 14.57
N PHE A 2 1.24 50.58 15.20
CA PHE A 2 0.58 49.51 15.97
C PHE A 2 -0.17 48.46 15.13
N THR A 3 -0.79 48.88 14.02
CA THR A 3 -1.65 48.02 13.18
C THR A 3 -0.87 46.99 12.35
N ARG A 4 0.33 47.34 11.87
CA ARG A 4 1.20 46.41 11.11
C ARG A 4 1.73 45.25 11.97
N LYS A 5 2.08 45.50 13.23
CA LYS A 5 2.58 44.45 14.14
C LYS A 5 1.47 43.46 14.52
N PHE A 6 0.24 43.93 14.70
CA PHE A 6 -0.92 43.08 15.00
C PHE A 6 -1.31 42.16 13.83
N ILE A 7 -1.29 42.69 12.60
CA ILE A 7 -1.59 41.91 11.39
C ILE A 7 -0.52 40.82 11.16
N ILE A 8 0.76 41.13 11.39
CA ILE A 8 1.85 40.15 11.25
C ILE A 8 1.73 39.05 12.30
N VAL A 9 1.40 39.36 13.55
CA VAL A 9 1.21 38.35 14.61
C VAL A 9 0.00 37.47 14.35
N CYS A 10 -1.11 38.01 13.83
CA CYS A 10 -2.27 37.21 13.39
C CYS A 10 -1.92 36.30 12.21
N LEU A 11 -1.19 36.80 11.20
CA LEU A 11 -0.80 35.98 10.04
C LEU A 11 0.17 34.86 10.42
N THR A 12 1.12 35.12 11.32
CA THR A 12 2.07 34.08 11.76
C THR A 12 1.40 33.04 12.66
N THR A 13 0.49 33.45 13.55
CA THR A 13 -0.28 32.51 14.37
C THR A 13 -1.26 31.67 13.55
N ILE A 14 -1.91 32.22 12.51
CA ILE A 14 -2.76 31.46 11.57
C ILE A 14 -1.93 30.45 10.76
N MET A 15 -0.75 30.84 10.27
CA MET A 15 0.18 29.94 9.57
C MET A 15 0.66 28.79 10.47
N ILE A 16 1.01 29.08 11.73
CA ILE A 16 1.45 28.05 12.70
C ILE A 16 0.28 27.13 13.07
N LEU A 17 -0.93 27.66 13.29
CA LEU A 17 -2.12 26.88 13.62
C LEU A 17 -2.56 25.99 12.45
N SER A 18 -2.49 26.50 11.21
CA SER A 18 -2.76 25.72 10.01
C SER A 18 -1.74 24.59 9.78
N ALA A 19 -0.46 24.81 10.08
CA ALA A 19 0.58 23.78 10.02
C ALA A 19 0.36 22.66 11.07
N ILE A 20 -0.14 23.01 12.27
CA ILE A 20 -0.49 22.05 13.33
C ILE A 20 -1.72 21.22 12.95
N THR A 21 -2.72 21.80 12.28
CA THR A 21 -3.86 21.03 11.76
C THR A 21 -3.50 20.11 10.58
N ILE A 22 -2.51 20.49 9.75
CA ILE A 22 -2.03 19.64 8.65
C ILE A 22 -1.25 18.43 9.17
N THR A 23 -0.50 18.58 10.27
CA THR A 23 0.25 17.46 10.87
C THR A 23 -0.63 16.51 11.68
N GLY A 24 -1.73 16.99 12.27
CA GLY A 24 -2.72 16.15 12.95
C GLY A 24 -3.66 15.37 12.02
N ALA A 25 -3.69 15.70 10.71
CA ALA A 25 -4.69 15.22 9.75
C ALA A 25 -4.16 14.21 8.69
N ILE A 26 -3.02 13.56 8.92
CA ILE A 26 -2.63 12.36 8.17
C ILE A 26 -2.29 11.24 9.16
N ALA A 27 -3.28 10.79 9.92
CA ALA A 27 -3.16 9.52 10.63
C ALA A 27 -2.97 8.44 9.56
N GLN A 28 -1.82 7.79 9.55
CA GLN A 28 -1.53 6.63 8.71
C GLN A 28 -1.89 5.38 9.52
N PRO A 29 -3.12 4.85 9.39
CA PRO A 29 -3.68 3.89 10.34
C PRO A 29 -2.94 2.55 10.38
N LEU A 30 -2.11 2.27 9.37
CA LEU A 30 -1.32 1.05 9.24
C LEU A 30 0.18 1.30 9.37
N SER A 31 0.59 2.47 9.88
CA SER A 31 2.00 2.77 10.13
C SER A 31 2.64 1.70 11.04
N GLY A 32 3.79 1.19 10.62
CA GLY A 32 4.52 0.12 11.32
C GLY A 32 4.03 -1.31 11.02
N ILE A 33 2.89 -1.48 10.35
CA ILE A 33 2.39 -2.81 9.94
C ILE A 33 3.05 -3.24 8.63
N LYS A 34 3.56 -4.48 8.59
CA LYS A 34 4.17 -5.09 7.42
C LYS A 34 3.23 -6.08 6.76
N PHE A 35 2.96 -5.87 5.48
CA PHE A 35 2.15 -6.75 4.66
C PHE A 35 2.99 -7.49 3.63
N ILE A 36 2.63 -8.74 3.40
CA ILE A 36 2.92 -9.42 2.14
C ILE A 36 1.62 -9.54 1.35
N VAL A 37 1.61 -8.97 0.15
CA VAL A 37 0.53 -9.13 -0.81
C VAL A 37 0.96 -10.16 -1.86
N ASP A 38 0.23 -11.25 -1.91
CA ASP A 38 0.46 -12.34 -2.83
C ASP A 38 -0.47 -12.25 -4.04
N ALA A 39 0.13 -12.06 -5.22
CA ALA A 39 -0.60 -12.18 -6.47
C ALA A 39 -0.63 -13.66 -6.87
N GLY A 40 -1.78 -14.33 -6.71
CA GLY A 40 -1.96 -15.75 -7.01
C GLY A 40 -1.53 -16.11 -8.43
N HIS A 41 -1.16 -17.38 -8.64
CA HIS A 41 -0.70 -17.92 -9.94
C HIS A 41 0.53 -17.18 -10.52
N GLY A 42 0.74 -17.21 -11.83
CA GLY A 42 1.79 -16.50 -12.56
C GLY A 42 2.65 -17.42 -13.43
N GLY A 43 3.27 -16.83 -14.47
CA GLY A 43 4.10 -17.54 -15.44
C GLY A 43 3.34 -18.68 -16.10
N ARG A 44 3.83 -19.91 -15.90
CA ARG A 44 3.25 -21.14 -16.45
C ARG A 44 1.90 -21.54 -15.87
N ASP A 45 1.52 -20.96 -14.74
CA ASP A 45 0.25 -21.23 -14.07
C ASP A 45 -0.72 -20.07 -14.36
N PRO A 46 -1.73 -20.25 -15.23
CA PRO A 46 -2.68 -19.19 -15.56
C PRO A 46 -3.74 -18.99 -14.47
N GLY A 47 -3.94 -19.95 -13.57
CA GLY A 47 -5.16 -20.06 -12.77
C GLY A 47 -6.39 -20.35 -13.63
N ALA A 48 -7.56 -19.92 -13.17
CA ALA A 48 -8.79 -20.00 -13.95
C ALA A 48 -8.69 -19.18 -15.26
N VAL A 49 -9.33 -19.69 -16.32
CA VAL A 49 -9.39 -19.04 -17.63
C VAL A 49 -10.85 -18.76 -17.98
N GLY A 50 -11.19 -17.49 -18.16
CA GLY A 50 -12.52 -17.07 -18.58
C GLY A 50 -12.83 -17.43 -20.03
N ALA A 51 -14.11 -17.41 -20.39
CA ALA A 51 -14.57 -17.74 -21.75
C ALA A 51 -13.97 -16.86 -22.86
N ASN A 52 -13.49 -15.66 -22.51
CA ASN A 52 -12.81 -14.72 -23.40
C ASN A 52 -11.28 -14.84 -23.39
N GLY A 53 -10.71 -15.84 -22.71
CA GLY A 53 -9.27 -16.02 -22.56
C GLY A 53 -8.60 -15.17 -21.50
N LEU A 54 -9.36 -14.37 -20.72
CA LEU A 54 -8.83 -13.65 -19.57
C LEU A 54 -8.36 -14.65 -18.51
N THR A 55 -7.12 -14.50 -18.05
CA THR A 55 -6.53 -15.41 -17.06
C THR A 55 -6.54 -14.80 -15.67
N GLU A 56 -6.81 -15.64 -14.66
CA GLU A 56 -6.82 -15.25 -13.24
C GLU A 56 -5.50 -14.58 -12.83
N LYS A 57 -4.36 -15.12 -13.28
CA LYS A 57 -3.03 -14.55 -12.99
C LYS A 57 -2.87 -13.09 -13.41
N GLN A 58 -3.54 -12.66 -14.48
CA GLN A 58 -3.48 -11.28 -14.98
C GLN A 58 -4.28 -10.34 -14.08
N ILE A 59 -5.48 -10.76 -13.68
CA ILE A 59 -6.35 -10.00 -12.78
C ILE A 59 -5.74 -9.93 -11.37
N ASN A 60 -5.24 -11.06 -10.85
CA ASN A 60 -4.61 -11.12 -9.53
C ASN A 60 -3.41 -10.17 -9.44
N LEU A 61 -2.59 -10.07 -10.49
CA LEU A 61 -1.46 -9.14 -10.50
C LEU A 61 -1.92 -7.68 -10.43
N GLN A 62 -2.93 -7.31 -11.23
CA GLN A 62 -3.46 -5.95 -11.26
C GLN A 62 -4.10 -5.55 -9.93
N VAL A 63 -4.96 -6.41 -9.38
CA VAL A 63 -5.61 -6.19 -8.09
C VAL A 63 -4.59 -6.12 -6.95
N ALA A 64 -3.60 -7.02 -6.94
CA ALA A 64 -2.56 -7.01 -5.92
C ALA A 64 -1.68 -5.75 -5.98
N GLN A 65 -1.39 -5.22 -7.17
CA GLN A 65 -0.66 -3.96 -7.34
C GLN A 65 -1.49 -2.75 -6.85
N ALA A 66 -2.78 -2.72 -7.17
CA ALA A 66 -3.69 -1.70 -6.68
C ALA A 66 -3.80 -1.73 -5.14
N LEU A 67 -3.98 -2.93 -4.56
CA LEU A 67 -4.01 -3.12 -3.11
C LEU A 67 -2.70 -2.65 -2.45
N ARG A 68 -1.54 -3.03 -3.01
CA ARG A 68 -0.23 -2.54 -2.52
C ARG A 68 -0.20 -1.03 -2.47
N ASN A 69 -0.58 -0.35 -3.55
CA ASN A 69 -0.55 1.11 -3.62
C ASN A 69 -1.49 1.72 -2.59
N CYS A 70 -2.73 1.22 -2.45
CA CYS A 70 -3.67 1.74 -1.46
C CYS A 70 -3.16 1.58 -0.02
N LEU A 71 -2.58 0.42 0.31
CA LEU A 71 -2.02 0.15 1.65
C LEU A 71 -0.84 1.08 1.98
N ILE A 72 -0.02 1.42 0.97
CA ILE A 72 1.11 2.35 1.14
C ILE A 72 0.61 3.80 1.23
N GLU A 73 -0.17 4.26 0.25
CA GLU A 73 -0.54 5.66 0.07
C GLU A 73 -1.53 6.16 1.13
N TYR A 74 -2.55 5.35 1.44
CA TYR A 74 -3.61 5.74 2.38
C TYR A 74 -3.43 5.14 3.78
N GLY A 75 -2.67 4.04 3.88
CA GLY A 75 -2.44 3.33 5.13
C GLY A 75 -1.09 3.61 5.79
N GLY A 76 -0.06 3.95 5.01
CA GLY A 76 1.32 4.12 5.48
C GLY A 76 1.97 2.81 5.89
N ALA A 77 1.45 1.69 5.38
CA ALA A 77 1.99 0.36 5.65
C ALA A 77 3.29 0.11 4.88
N THR A 78 4.12 -0.80 5.39
CA THR A 78 5.22 -1.38 4.61
C THR A 78 4.69 -2.60 3.86
N VAL A 79 4.77 -2.60 2.52
CA VAL A 79 4.20 -3.68 1.71
C VAL A 79 5.24 -4.26 0.77
N GLN A 80 5.33 -5.58 0.75
CA GLN A 80 6.09 -6.34 -0.24
C GLN A 80 5.15 -7.29 -1.00
N MET A 81 5.46 -7.59 -2.25
CA MET A 81 4.68 -8.51 -3.07
C MET A 81 5.40 -9.83 -3.29
N THR A 82 4.69 -10.95 -3.43
CA THR A 82 5.32 -12.25 -3.79
C THR A 82 5.88 -12.22 -5.21
N ARG A 83 5.15 -11.64 -6.16
CA ARG A 83 5.59 -11.31 -7.53
C ARG A 83 5.11 -9.92 -7.95
N VAL A 84 5.86 -9.28 -8.85
CA VAL A 84 5.52 -7.94 -9.41
C VAL A 84 5.34 -7.96 -10.93
N ASN A 85 5.54 -9.13 -11.55
CA ASN A 85 5.39 -9.40 -12.97
C ASN A 85 4.78 -10.79 -13.18
N ASP A 86 4.67 -11.23 -14.43
CA ASP A 86 4.11 -12.54 -14.78
C ASP A 86 5.14 -13.68 -14.60
N THR A 87 5.48 -13.96 -13.33
CA THR A 87 6.40 -15.04 -12.95
C THR A 87 5.70 -16.04 -12.05
N TYR A 88 5.98 -17.33 -12.25
CA TYR A 88 5.52 -18.39 -11.36
C TYR A 88 6.31 -18.39 -10.05
N ILE A 89 5.62 -18.33 -8.92
CA ILE A 89 6.19 -18.52 -7.57
C ILE A 89 5.52 -19.73 -6.93
N SER A 90 6.30 -20.66 -6.34
CA SER A 90 5.73 -21.81 -5.63
C SER A 90 5.01 -21.38 -4.35
N LEU A 91 4.01 -22.15 -3.92
CA LEU A 91 3.28 -21.88 -2.67
C LEU A 91 4.23 -21.77 -1.47
N GLU A 92 5.23 -22.65 -1.39
CA GLU A 92 6.25 -22.61 -0.34
C GLU A 92 7.05 -21.30 -0.36
N SER A 93 7.52 -20.84 -1.53
CA SER A 93 8.25 -19.58 -1.65
C SER A 93 7.41 -18.37 -1.27
N ARG A 94 6.09 -18.39 -1.54
CA ARG A 94 5.15 -17.32 -1.13
C ARG A 94 5.09 -17.21 0.40
N VAL A 95 4.89 -18.34 1.07
CA VAL A 95 4.83 -18.41 2.55
C VAL A 95 6.18 -18.09 3.18
N ASN A 96 7.27 -18.63 2.64
CA ASN A 96 8.63 -18.37 3.14
C ASN A 96 8.98 -16.87 3.04
N LYS A 97 8.52 -16.18 1.99
CA LYS A 97 8.68 -14.73 1.88
C LYS A 97 8.02 -14.00 3.05
N ALA A 98 6.83 -14.43 3.48
CA ALA A 98 6.15 -13.84 4.63
C ALA A 98 6.88 -14.09 5.95
N ASN A 99 7.31 -15.32 6.17
CA ASN A 99 8.04 -15.71 7.38
C ASN A 99 9.38 -14.97 7.51
N ILE A 100 10.17 -14.91 6.43
CA ILE A 100 11.48 -14.24 6.41
C ILE A 100 11.34 -12.73 6.65
N ASN A 101 10.34 -12.09 6.04
CA ASN A 101 10.10 -10.65 6.23
C ASN A 101 9.35 -10.34 7.54
N LYS A 102 9.00 -11.36 8.33
CA LYS A 102 8.24 -11.26 9.58
C LYS A 102 6.96 -10.42 9.36
N ALA A 103 6.21 -10.76 8.32
CA ALA A 103 5.00 -10.03 7.95
C ALA A 103 3.95 -10.15 9.06
N ASP A 104 3.29 -9.04 9.39
CA ASP A 104 2.18 -9.04 10.34
C ASP A 104 0.91 -9.58 9.69
N ARG A 105 0.77 -9.36 8.38
CA ARG A 105 -0.39 -9.78 7.58
C ARG A 105 0.08 -10.34 6.24
N PHE A 106 -0.58 -11.41 5.81
CA PHE A 106 -0.42 -11.99 4.48
C PHE A 106 -1.78 -11.99 3.79
N ILE A 107 -1.88 -11.40 2.60
CA ILE A 107 -3.11 -11.33 1.82
C ILE A 107 -2.84 -11.97 0.46
N SER A 108 -3.55 -13.06 0.14
CA SER A 108 -3.49 -13.67 -1.19
C SER A 108 -4.70 -13.26 -2.01
N VAL A 109 -4.47 -12.93 -3.27
CA VAL A 109 -5.49 -12.49 -4.24
C VAL A 109 -5.65 -13.58 -5.31
N HIS A 110 -6.89 -14.04 -5.48
CA HIS A 110 -7.37 -15.06 -6.41
C HIS A 110 -8.71 -14.66 -7.01
#